data_AF-A0A1I6U3L8-F1
#
_entry.id   AF-A0A1I6U3L8-F1
#
_cell.length_a   1.000
_cell.length_b   1.000
_cell.length_c   1.000
_cell.angle_alpha   90.00
_cell.angle_beta   90.00
_cell.angle_gamma   90.00
#
_symmetry.space_group_name_H-M   'P 1'
#
loop_
_entity.id
_entity.type
_entity.pdbx_description
1 polymer ?
#
loop_
_entity_poly.entity_id
_entity_poly.type
_entity_poly.pdbx_seq_one_letter_code
_entity_poly.pdbx_strand_id
1 'polypeptide(L)'
;MDFISVIVAALAGWLFGAGWYMTLSKPWLAASGIDCDETGKPKNASPLPFVLSAIAMLLVAGMMRHIFHMAGITTAGAGMVAGLGIGLFFISPWIMINNAYGQRPFRLTLIDGGYATFGCAVIGLVLALF
;
A
#
# COMPACT_ATOMS: atom_id res chain seq x y z
N MET A 1 8.59 -20.27 10.79
CA MET A 1 7.27 -19.60 10.92
C MET A 1 7.35 -18.14 10.52
N ASP A 2 8.41 -17.41 10.90
CA ASP A 2 8.53 -15.97 10.59
C ASP A 2 8.53 -15.61 9.10
N PHE A 3 9.26 -16.34 8.25
CA PHE A 3 9.28 -16.04 6.81
C PHE A 3 7.93 -16.25 6.14
N ILE A 4 7.15 -17.24 6.60
CA ILE A 4 5.80 -17.50 6.07
C ILE A 4 4.87 -16.34 6.44
N SER A 5 4.95 -15.83 7.68
CA SER A 5 4.14 -14.68 8.11
C SER A 5 4.35 -13.45 7.22
N VAL A 6 5.60 -13.18 6.83
CA VAL A 6 5.96 -12.07 5.95
C VAL A 6 5.38 -12.25 4.56
N ILE A 7 5.50 -13.45 3.98
CA ILE A 7 4.97 -13.74 2.64
C ILE A 7 3.44 -13.61 2.62
N VAL A 8 2.75 -14.16 3.64
CA VAL A 8 1.30 -14.10 3.75
C VAL A 8 0.82 -12.66 3.95
N ALA A 9 1.49 -11.89 4.81
CA ALA A 9 1.15 -10.49 5.02
C ALA A 9 1.39 -9.63 3.78
N ALA A 10 2.51 -9.84 3.07
CA ALA A 10 2.79 -9.17 1.82
C ALA A 10 1.74 -9.48 0.74
N LEU A 11 1.32 -10.74 0.63
CA LEU A 11 0.26 -11.15 -0.29
C LEU A 11 -1.07 -10.48 0.07
N ALA A 12 -1.43 -10.44 1.36
CA ALA A 12 -2.65 -9.76 1.82
C ALA A 12 -2.63 -8.26 1.49
N GLY A 13 -1.51 -7.57 1.73
CA GLY A 13 -1.34 -6.17 1.37
C GLY A 13 -1.40 -5.92 -0.14
N TRP A 14 -0.78 -6.80 -0.94
CA TRP A 14 -0.79 -6.71 -2.40
C TRP A 14 -2.19 -6.90 -2.98
N LEU A 15 -2.93 -7.92 -2.53
CA LEU A 15 -4.32 -8.16 -2.92
C LEU A 15 -5.24 -7.02 -2.48
N PHE A 16 -5.04 -6.48 -1.28
CA PHE A 16 -5.75 -5.29 -0.83
C PHE A 16 -5.50 -4.11 -1.77
N GLY A 17 -4.25 -3.87 -2.17
CA GLY A 17 -3.89 -2.83 -3.14
C GLY A 17 -4.59 -3.02 -4.48
N ALA A 18 -4.62 -4.25 -5.01
CA ALA A 18 -5.35 -4.57 -6.23
C ALA A 18 -6.84 -4.21 -6.09
N GLY A 19 -7.49 -4.65 -5.01
CA GLY A 19 -8.89 -4.32 -4.71
C GLY A 19 -9.13 -2.81 -4.57
N TRP A 20 -8.23 -2.09 -3.90
CA TRP A 20 -8.31 -0.64 -3.70
C TRP A 20 -8.30 0.12 -5.02
N TYR A 21 -7.30 -0.14 -5.87
CA TYR A 21 -7.16 0.55 -7.16
C TYR A 21 -8.17 0.08 -8.21
N MET A 22 -8.69 -1.15 -8.11
CA MET A 22 -9.83 -1.57 -8.95
C MET A 22 -11.10 -0.81 -8.56
N THR A 23 -11.38 -0.68 -7.26
CA THR A 23 -12.57 0.01 -6.73
C THR A 23 -12.52 1.52 -7.00
N LEU A 24 -11.34 2.14 -6.85
CA LEU A 24 -11.12 3.56 -7.07
C LEU A 24 -10.54 3.88 -8.45
N SER A 25 -10.64 2.96 -9.41
CA SER A 25 -10.01 3.06 -10.73
C SER A 25 -10.33 4.37 -11.45
N LYS A 26 -11.63 4.73 -11.55
CA LYS A 26 -12.07 5.96 -12.21
C LYS A 26 -11.48 7.24 -11.59
N PRO A 27 -11.68 7.52 -10.28
CA PRO A 27 -11.10 8.72 -9.68
C PRO A 27 -9.56 8.70 -9.64
N TRP A 28 -8.94 7.52 -9.57
CA TRP A 28 -7.49 7.37 -9.64
C TRP A 28 -6.95 7.71 -11.03
N LEU A 29 -7.52 7.17 -12.11
CA LEU A 29 -7.12 7.48 -13.49
C LEU A 29 -7.26 8.97 -13.80
N ALA A 30 -8.37 9.58 -13.39
CA ALA A 30 -8.58 11.02 -13.56
C ALA A 30 -7.55 11.86 -12.80
N ALA A 31 -7.12 11.42 -11.61
CA ALA A 31 -6.15 12.13 -10.79
C ALA A 31 -4.68 11.86 -11.19
N SER A 32 -4.38 10.67 -11.72
CA SER A 32 -3.03 10.26 -12.13
C SER A 32 -2.61 10.87 -13.47
N GLY A 33 -3.57 11.32 -14.28
CA GLY A 33 -3.30 11.90 -15.60
C GLY A 33 -2.71 10.90 -16.59
N ILE A 34 -2.98 9.59 -16.39
CA ILE A 34 -2.56 8.54 -17.31
C ILE A 34 -3.44 8.57 -18.56
N ASP A 35 -2.81 8.63 -19.73
CA ASP A 35 -3.52 8.59 -21.01
C ASP A 35 -4.28 7.28 -21.17
N CYS A 36 -5.58 7.42 -21.43
CA CYS A 36 -6.48 6.30 -21.68
C CYS A 36 -6.84 6.20 -23.16
N ASP A 37 -7.07 4.98 -23.64
CA ASP A 37 -7.62 4.70 -24.96
C ASP A 37 -9.13 4.99 -25.03
N GLU A 38 -9.73 4.77 -26.21
CA GLU A 38 -11.17 4.97 -26.45
C GLU A 38 -12.06 4.10 -25.55
N THR A 39 -11.50 3.03 -24.97
CA THR A 39 -12.19 2.12 -24.04
C THR A 39 -12.00 2.51 -22.57
N GLY A 40 -11.27 3.60 -22.31
CA GLY A 40 -10.97 4.09 -20.96
C GLY A 40 -9.86 3.32 -20.24
N LYS A 41 -9.06 2.52 -20.97
CA LYS A 41 -7.93 1.77 -20.41
C LYS A 41 -6.61 2.50 -20.63
N PRO A 42 -5.64 2.40 -19.70
CA PRO A 42 -4.31 2.96 -19.91
C PRO A 42 -3.68 2.46 -21.23
N LYS A 43 -3.24 3.40 -22.09
CA LYS A 43 -2.68 3.06 -23.42
C LYS A 43 -1.41 2.20 -23.35
N ASN A 44 -0.61 2.35 -22.28
CA ASN A 44 0.67 1.66 -22.10
C ASN A 44 0.64 0.74 -20.87
N ALA A 45 -0.27 -0.24 -20.87
CA ALA A 45 -0.37 -1.23 -19.81
C ALA A 45 0.86 -2.17 -19.82
N SER A 46 1.82 -1.91 -18.93
CA SER A 46 2.98 -2.77 -18.69
C SER A 46 2.73 -3.68 -17.48
N PRO A 47 3.18 -4.95 -17.48
CA PRO A 47 3.13 -5.80 -16.29
C PRO A 47 4.17 -5.39 -15.23
N LEU A 48 5.16 -4.56 -15.57
CA LEU A 48 6.27 -4.21 -14.69
C LEU A 48 5.82 -3.62 -13.33
N PRO A 49 4.85 -2.68 -13.24
CA PRO A 49 4.39 -2.15 -11.96
C PRO A 49 3.79 -3.22 -11.02
N PHE A 50 3.18 -4.28 -11.56
CA PHE A 50 2.65 -5.38 -10.76
C PHE A 50 3.77 -6.20 -10.12
N VAL A 51 4.84 -6.47 -10.86
CA VAL A 51 6.02 -7.18 -10.35
C VAL A 51 6.74 -6.32 -9.31
N LEU A 52 6.95 -5.03 -9.59
CA LEU A 52 7.60 -4.11 -8.66
C LEU A 52 6.81 -3.94 -7.37
N SER A 53 5.47 -3.83 -7.46
CA SER A 53 4.62 -3.73 -6.27
C SER A 53 4.64 -5.01 -5.44
N ALA A 54 4.66 -6.20 -6.04
CA ALA A 54 4.78 -7.46 -5.30
C ALA A 54 6.10 -7.55 -4.51
N ILE A 55 7.22 -7.16 -5.13
CA ILE A 55 8.53 -7.09 -4.47
C ILE A 55 8.50 -6.03 -3.35
N ALA A 56 7.93 -4.85 -3.60
CA ALA A 56 7.82 -3.79 -2.60
C ALA A 56 6.98 -4.23 -1.39
N MET A 57 5.89 -4.98 -1.59
CA MET A 57 5.06 -5.49 -0.49
C MET A 57 5.82 -6.49 0.40
N LEU A 58 6.69 -7.33 -0.17
CA LEU A 58 7.56 -8.21 0.62
C LEU A 58 8.54 -7.41 1.49
N LEU A 59 9.14 -6.35 0.94
CA LEU A 59 10.05 -5.49 1.69
C LEU A 59 9.35 -4.74 2.82
N VAL A 60 8.16 -4.18 2.54
CA VAL A 60 7.34 -3.49 3.54
C VAL A 60 6.94 -4.45 4.65
N ALA A 61 6.38 -5.62 4.32
CA ALA A 61 5.99 -6.62 5.32
C ALA A 61 7.18 -7.12 6.16
N GLY A 62 8.34 -7.35 5.52
CA GLY A 62 9.55 -7.77 6.22
C GLY A 62 10.05 -6.73 7.23
N MET A 63 10.11 -5.45 6.82
CA MET A 63 10.52 -4.37 7.71
C MET A 63 9.51 -4.12 8.83
N MET A 64 8.21 -4.18 8.53
CA MET A 64 7.16 -4.09 9.54
C MET A 64 7.27 -5.22 10.57
N ARG A 65 7.52 -6.46 10.14
CA ARG A 65 7.73 -7.60 11.06
C ARG A 65 8.91 -7.36 11.99
N HIS A 66 10.01 -6.83 11.46
CA HIS A 66 11.20 -6.48 12.23
C HIS A 66 10.88 -5.40 13.30
N ILE A 67 10.20 -4.33 12.89
CA ILE A 67 9.78 -3.25 13.81
C ILE A 67 8.84 -3.78 14.88
N PHE A 68 7.85 -4.60 14.51
CA PHE A 68 6.86 -5.15 15.45
C PHE A 68 7.52 -6.07 16.47
N HIS A 69 8.52 -6.84 16.05
CA HIS A 69 9.32 -7.66 16.96
C HIS A 69 10.05 -6.81 18.00
N MET A 70 10.77 -5.77 17.54
CA MET A 70 11.52 -4.87 18.43
C MET A 70 10.62 -4.10 19.38
N ALA A 71 9.43 -3.72 18.92
CA ALA A 71 8.44 -2.98 19.70
C ALA A 71 7.57 -3.87 20.60
N GLY A 72 7.75 -5.20 20.58
CA GLY A 72 6.93 -6.13 21.38
C GLY A 72 5.46 -6.19 20.97
N ILE A 73 5.14 -5.91 19.71
CA ILE A 73 3.78 -5.95 19.17
C ILE A 73 3.42 -7.39 18.84
N THR A 74 2.53 -7.98 19.64
CA THR A 74 2.18 -9.42 19.56
C THR A 74 0.69 -9.70 19.40
N THR A 75 -0.16 -8.66 19.39
CA THR A 75 -1.62 -8.84 19.23
C THR A 75 -2.11 -8.25 17.92
N ALA A 76 -3.10 -8.91 17.32
CA ALA A 76 -3.71 -8.50 16.05
C ALA A 76 -4.17 -7.04 16.05
N GLY A 77 -4.83 -6.60 17.13
CA GLY A 77 -5.29 -5.22 17.28
C GLY A 77 -4.13 -4.21 17.34
N ALA A 78 -3.08 -4.51 18.11
CA ALA A 78 -1.89 -3.66 18.17
C ALA A 78 -1.15 -3.63 16.83
N GLY A 79 -1.04 -4.77 16.12
CA GLY A 79 -0.43 -4.85 14.80
C GLY A 79 -1.18 -4.03 13.75
N MET A 80 -2.51 -4.08 13.75
CA MET A 80 -3.35 -3.26 12.89
C MET A 80 -3.17 -1.76 13.16
N VAL A 81 -3.21 -1.35 14.44
CA VAL A 81 -3.05 0.06 14.83
C VAL A 81 -1.63 0.56 14.51
N ALA A 82 -0.61 -0.23 14.75
CA ALA A 82 0.76 0.12 14.37
C ALA A 82 0.93 0.21 12.85
N GLY A 83 0.30 -0.70 12.10
CA GLY A 83 0.24 -0.65 10.65
C GLY A 83 -0.44 0.61 10.12
N LEU A 84 -1.59 0.98 10.69
CA LEU A 84 -2.26 2.25 10.41
C LEU A 84 -1.33 3.44 10.68
N GLY A 85 -0.61 3.41 11.81
CA GLY A 85 0.34 4.46 12.16
C GLY A 85 1.47 4.61 11.15
N ILE A 86 2.06 3.50 10.71
CA ILE A 86 3.12 3.49 9.68
C ILE A 86 2.60 4.08 8.37
N GLY A 87 1.47 3.58 7.87
CA GLY A 87 0.95 4.03 6.59
C GLY A 87 0.45 5.49 6.64
N LEU A 88 -0.21 5.90 7.73
CA LEU A 88 -0.77 7.25 7.87
C LEU A 88 0.28 8.31 8.19
N PHE A 89 1.22 8.02 9.11
CA PHE A 89 2.14 9.03 9.63
C PHE A 89 3.54 8.94 9.05
N PHE A 90 3.94 7.82 8.45
CA PHE A 90 5.22 7.72 7.74
C PHE A 90 5.03 7.77 6.23
N ILE A 91 4.18 6.93 5.63
CA ILE A 91 4.14 6.80 4.17
C ILE A 91 3.30 7.90 3.52
N SER A 92 2.10 8.16 4.02
CA SER A 92 1.16 9.13 3.41
C SER A 92 1.72 10.57 3.32
N PRO A 93 2.49 11.10 4.30
CA PRO A 93 3.11 12.41 4.17
C PRO A 93 4.15 12.47 3.04
N TRP A 94 4.96 11.42 2.85
CA TRP A 94 5.90 11.34 1.73
C TRP A 94 5.16 11.32 0.39
N ILE A 95 4.07 10.55 0.29
CA ILE A 95 3.20 10.55 -0.90
C ILE A 95 2.65 11.96 -1.17
N MET A 96 2.14 12.64 -0.13
CA MET A 96 1.64 14.00 -0.24
C MET A 96 2.71 14.95 -0.78
N ILE A 97 3.93 14.92 -0.21
CA ILE A 97 5.05 15.75 -0.62
C ILE A 97 5.41 15.49 -2.09
N ASN A 98 5.56 14.22 -2.47
CA ASN A 98 5.94 13.83 -3.83
C ASN A 98 4.87 14.26 -4.86
N ASN A 99 3.59 14.07 -4.52
CA ASN A 99 2.48 14.51 -5.37
C ASN A 99 2.41 16.05 -5.46
N ALA A 100 2.60 16.76 -4.36
CA ALA A 100 2.57 18.22 -4.33
C ALA A 100 3.69 18.83 -5.17
N TYR A 101 4.94 18.36 -5.03
CA TYR A 101 6.04 18.80 -5.88
C TYR A 101 5.82 18.44 -7.36
N GLY A 102 5.22 17.27 -7.62
CA GLY A 102 4.80 16.87 -8.96
C GLY A 102 3.56 17.59 -9.50
N GLN A 103 3.04 18.59 -8.79
CA GLN A 103 1.82 19.35 -9.14
C GLN A 103 0.62 18.44 -9.44
N ARG A 104 0.56 17.28 -8.76
CA ARG A 104 -0.55 16.34 -8.87
C ARG A 104 -1.73 16.82 -8.04
N PRO A 105 -2.97 16.55 -8.46
CA PRO A 105 -4.15 16.95 -7.70
C PRO A 105 -4.14 16.28 -6.32
N PHE A 106 -4.54 17.02 -5.28
CA PHE A 106 -4.58 16.52 -3.90
C PHE A 106 -5.43 15.25 -3.73
N ARG A 107 -6.41 15.03 -4.62
CA ARG A 107 -7.18 13.78 -4.69
C ARG A 107 -6.28 12.56 -4.90
N LEU A 108 -5.19 12.65 -5.66
CA LEU A 108 -4.25 11.54 -5.84
C LEU A 108 -3.57 11.18 -4.51
N THR A 109 -3.18 12.18 -3.73
CA THR A 109 -2.64 11.99 -2.38
C THR A 109 -3.62 11.27 -1.45
N LEU A 110 -4.91 11.61 -1.50
CA LEU A 110 -5.91 10.92 -0.68
C LEU A 110 -6.08 9.46 -1.08
N ILE A 111 -6.05 9.15 -2.39
CA ILE A 111 -6.18 7.79 -2.89
C ILE A 111 -4.95 6.95 -2.55
N ASP A 112 -3.75 7.45 -2.86
CA ASP A 112 -2.49 6.72 -2.68
C ASP A 112 -2.07 6.67 -1.20
N GLY A 113 -2.31 7.75 -0.45
CA GLY A 113 -2.11 7.76 1.00
C GLY A 113 -3.11 6.87 1.73
N GLY A 114 -4.37 6.84 1.29
CA GLY A 114 -5.36 5.88 1.80
C GLY A 114 -4.93 4.44 1.57
N TYR A 115 -4.48 4.12 0.35
CA TYR A 115 -3.90 2.80 0.04
C TYR A 115 -2.74 2.46 0.98
N ALA A 116 -1.76 3.36 1.15
CA ALA A 116 -0.63 3.11 2.04
C ALA A 116 -1.08 2.89 3.49
N THR A 117 -2.02 3.70 3.98
CA THR A 117 -2.56 3.63 5.34
C THR A 117 -3.25 2.29 5.61
N PHE A 118 -4.26 1.95 4.81
CA PHE A 118 -5.05 0.74 5.02
C PHE A 118 -4.31 -0.52 4.58
N GLY A 119 -3.45 -0.44 3.56
CA GLY A 119 -2.56 -1.53 3.16
C GLY A 119 -1.60 -1.92 4.28
N CYS A 120 -0.96 -0.95 4.93
CA CYS A 120 -0.13 -1.21 6.10
C CYS A 120 -0.96 -1.74 7.29
N ALA A 121 -2.20 -1.27 7.49
CA ALA A 121 -3.08 -1.84 8.51
C ALA A 121 -3.34 -3.33 8.31
N VAL A 122 -3.64 -3.74 7.06
CA VAL A 122 -3.86 -5.15 6.69
C VAL A 122 -2.59 -5.97 6.89
N ILE A 123 -1.44 -5.48 6.43
CA ILE A 123 -0.15 -6.16 6.63
C ILE A 123 0.13 -6.33 8.14
N GLY A 124 -0.04 -5.26 8.91
CA GLY A 124 0.22 -5.27 10.35
C GLY A 124 -0.71 -6.20 11.12
N LEU A 125 -2.00 -6.24 10.75
CA LEU A 125 -2.97 -7.19 11.29
C LEU A 125 -2.50 -8.63 11.06
N VAL A 126 -2.18 -8.97 9.81
CA VAL A 126 -1.80 -10.33 9.41
C VAL A 126 -0.50 -10.76 10.07
N LEU A 127 0.51 -9.88 10.14
CA LEU A 127 1.79 -10.19 10.81
C LEU A 127 1.61 -10.54 12.28
N ALA A 128 0.66 -9.92 12.97
CA ALA A 128 0.40 -10.14 14.39
C ALA A 128 -0.53 -11.31 14.69
N LEU A 129 -0.87 -12.14 13.68
CA LEU A 129 -1.58 -13.42 13.85
C LEU A 129 -0.64 -14.63 13.98
N PHE A 130 0.67 -14.42 13.85
CA PHE A 130 1.71 -15.46 13.87
C PHE A 130 2.59 -15.38 15.11
#